data_AF-A0A7X8GQQ7-F1
#
_entry.id   AF-A0A7X8GQQ7-F1
#
_cell.length_a   1.000
_cell.length_b   1.000
_cell.length_c   1.000
_cell.angle_alpha   90.00
_cell.angle_beta   90.00
_cell.angle_gamma   90.00
#
_symmetry.space_group_name_H-M   'P 1'
#
loop_
_entity.id
_entity.type
_entity.pdbx_description
1 polymer ?
#
loop_
_entity_poly.entity_id
_entity_poly.type
_entity_poly.pdbx_seq_one_letter_code
_entity_poly.pdbx_strand_id
1 'polypeptide(L)'
;MNTLKESKNKCPSRRKLSSYGDGELSSKEREILESHFEQCLNCRSIVNDFAYITRLLEKTEKADLSEHFELKLRKRLAKEKTDSGIVFRRVLIPLGAVALGIFALFSGGIIGKEAYKFLSGVNSKQTNASFLAVNEFFDHPKGSISEIVLEVTER
;
A
#
# COMPACT_ATOMS: atom_id res chain seq x y z
N MET A 1 -57.66 -12.59 -9.85
CA MET A 1 -57.31 -12.65 -11.30
C MET A 1 -57.82 -11.45 -12.13
N ASN A 2 -58.33 -10.36 -11.52
CA ASN A 2 -58.86 -9.21 -12.27
C ASN A 2 -57.85 -8.08 -12.55
N THR A 3 -56.80 -7.94 -11.75
CA THR A 3 -55.84 -6.81 -11.85
C THR A 3 -54.88 -6.90 -13.05
N LEU A 4 -54.66 -8.10 -13.60
CA LEU A 4 -53.81 -8.31 -14.78
C LEU A 4 -54.50 -7.98 -16.11
N LYS A 5 -55.85 -8.00 -16.14
CA LYS A 5 -56.62 -7.66 -17.35
C LYS A 5 -56.82 -6.16 -17.53
N GLU A 6 -56.99 -5.41 -16.44
CA GLU A 6 -57.11 -3.94 -16.51
C GLU A 6 -55.80 -3.26 -16.96
N SER A 7 -54.64 -3.82 -16.64
CA SER A 7 -53.36 -3.24 -17.09
C SER A 7 -53.11 -3.45 -18.59
N LYS A 8 -53.75 -4.45 -19.22
CA LYS A 8 -53.54 -4.79 -20.63
C LYS A 8 -54.03 -3.69 -21.58
N ASN A 9 -55.13 -3.03 -21.20
CA ASN A 9 -55.80 -2.01 -22.02
C ASN A 9 -55.32 -0.58 -21.73
N LYS A 10 -54.59 -0.36 -20.63
CA LYS A 10 -54.07 0.95 -20.27
C LYS A 10 -52.64 1.10 -20.79
N CYS A 11 -52.36 2.21 -21.48
CA CYS A 11 -51.01 2.52 -21.91
C CYS A 11 -50.07 2.63 -20.68
N PRO A 12 -48.88 2.01 -20.73
CA PRO A 12 -47.87 2.16 -19.69
C PRO A 12 -47.43 3.61 -19.55
N SER A 13 -46.96 3.98 -18.34
CA SER A 13 -46.42 5.31 -18.12
C SER A 13 -45.12 5.51 -18.93
N ARG A 14 -44.82 6.77 -19.28
CA ARG A 14 -43.56 7.13 -19.96
C ARG A 14 -42.31 6.63 -19.23
N ARG A 15 -42.33 6.63 -17.90
CA ARG A 15 -41.23 6.11 -17.08
C ARG A 15 -40.97 4.63 -17.36
N LYS A 16 -42.02 3.80 -17.46
CA LYS A 16 -41.88 2.38 -17.81
C LYS A 16 -41.35 2.17 -19.23
N LEU A 17 -41.77 3.00 -20.18
CA LEU A 17 -41.25 2.96 -21.55
C LEU A 17 -39.77 3.36 -21.61
N SER A 18 -39.33 4.35 -20.83
CA SER A 18 -37.90 4.70 -20.71
C SER A 18 -37.09 3.55 -20.14
N SER A 19 -37.51 2.99 -19.00
CA SER A 19 -36.82 1.85 -18.38
C SER A 19 -36.75 0.62 -19.29
N TYR A 20 -37.71 0.43 -20.21
CA TYR A 20 -37.61 -0.58 -21.27
C TYR A 20 -36.46 -0.30 -22.23
N GLY A 21 -36.33 0.96 -22.68
CA GLY A 21 -35.23 1.41 -23.55
C GLY A 21 -33.87 1.32 -22.88
N ASP A 22 -33.80 1.63 -21.59
CA ASP A 22 -32.57 1.60 -20.77
C ASP A 22 -32.18 0.17 -20.32
N GLY A 23 -33.07 -0.82 -20.49
CA GLY A 23 -32.82 -2.21 -20.09
C GLY A 23 -32.95 -2.49 -18.59
N GLU A 24 -33.57 -1.59 -17.83
CA GLU A 24 -33.72 -1.66 -16.37
C GLU A 24 -34.88 -2.56 -15.89
N LEU A 25 -35.73 -3.01 -16.81
CA LEU A 25 -36.91 -3.82 -16.47
C LEU A 25 -36.55 -5.29 -16.20
N SER A 26 -37.26 -5.91 -15.26
CA SER A 26 -37.18 -7.36 -15.07
C SER A 26 -37.73 -8.13 -16.27
N SER A 27 -37.31 -9.38 -16.47
CA SER A 27 -37.74 -10.20 -17.61
C SER A 27 -39.27 -10.34 -17.71
N LYS A 28 -39.96 -10.45 -16.57
CA LYS A 28 -41.43 -10.54 -16.50
C LYS A 28 -42.11 -9.23 -16.92
N GLU A 29 -41.59 -8.09 -16.48
CA GLU A 29 -42.14 -6.78 -16.85
C GLU A 29 -41.92 -6.47 -18.32
N ARG A 30 -40.76 -6.89 -18.84
CA ARG A 30 -40.42 -6.79 -20.26
C ARG A 30 -41.39 -7.57 -21.13
N GLU A 31 -41.67 -8.82 -20.80
CA GLU A 31 -42.62 -9.67 -21.53
C GLU A 31 -44.04 -9.07 -21.56
N ILE A 32 -44.50 -8.54 -20.41
CA ILE A 32 -45.80 -7.87 -20.33
C ILE A 32 -45.85 -6.65 -21.27
N LEU A 33 -44.80 -5.83 -21.29
CA LEU A 33 -44.70 -4.66 -22.17
C LEU A 33 -44.62 -5.03 -23.65
N GLU A 34 -43.84 -6.07 -23.99
CA GLU A 34 -43.74 -6.57 -25.36
C GLU A 34 -45.09 -7.08 -25.86
N SER A 35 -45.84 -7.80 -25.02
CA SER A 35 -47.22 -8.20 -25.35
C SER A 35 -48.18 -7.01 -25.54
N HIS A 36 -47.93 -5.89 -24.85
CA HIS A 36 -48.71 -4.66 -25.04
C HIS A 36 -48.35 -3.96 -26.36
N PHE A 37 -47.08 -4.00 -26.80
CA PHE A 37 -46.66 -3.40 -28.07
C PHE A 37 -47.26 -4.08 -29.30
N GLU A 38 -47.63 -5.36 -29.20
CA GLU A 38 -48.39 -6.05 -30.25
C GLU A 38 -49.80 -5.48 -30.43
N GLN A 39 -50.37 -4.89 -29.38
CA GLN A 39 -51.75 -4.41 -29.35
C GLN A 39 -51.86 -2.88 -29.43
N CYS A 40 -50.83 -2.15 -29.00
CA CYS A 40 -50.81 -0.68 -28.96
C CYS A 40 -49.76 -0.10 -29.92
N LEU A 41 -50.21 0.36 -31.09
CA LEU A 41 -49.36 1.00 -32.10
C LEU A 41 -48.65 2.27 -31.59
N ASN A 42 -49.30 3.04 -30.72
CA ASN A 42 -48.72 4.27 -30.17
C ASN A 42 -47.49 3.96 -29.28
N CYS A 43 -47.65 3.06 -28.31
CA CYS A 43 -46.53 2.65 -27.45
C CYS A 43 -45.40 1.99 -28.24
N ARG A 44 -45.73 1.20 -29.27
CA ARG A 44 -44.76 0.61 -30.19
C ARG A 44 -43.98 1.68 -30.97
N SER A 45 -44.66 2.71 -31.47
CA SER A 45 -44.00 3.84 -32.16
C SER A 45 -43.01 4.55 -31.26
N ILE A 46 -43.41 4.87 -30.02
CA ILE A 46 -42.54 5.56 -29.05
C ILE A 46 -41.24 4.79 -28.80
N VAL A 47 -41.34 3.46 -28.64
CA VAL A 47 -40.15 2.61 -28.40
C VAL A 47 -39.29 2.50 -29.66
N ASN A 48 -39.89 2.45 -30.85
CA ASN A 48 -39.15 2.48 -32.10
C ASN A 48 -38.40 3.81 -32.29
N ASP A 49 -39.00 4.92 -31.88
CA ASP A 49 -38.35 6.24 -31.91
C ASP A 49 -37.11 6.27 -31.01
N PHE A 50 -37.19 5.67 -29.81
CA PHE A 50 -36.01 5.50 -28.95
C PHE A 50 -34.91 4.70 -29.64
N ALA A 51 -35.25 3.55 -30.24
CA ALA A 51 -34.27 2.73 -30.97
C ALA A 51 -33.66 3.48 -32.16
N TYR A 52 -34.45 4.29 -32.86
CA TYR A 52 -33.99 5.13 -33.96
C TYR A 52 -33.00 6.20 -33.49
N ILE A 53 -33.33 6.93 -32.42
CA ILE A 53 -32.46 7.96 -31.84
C ILE A 53 -31.14 7.33 -31.37
N THR A 54 -31.18 6.18 -30.69
CA THR A 54 -29.96 5.49 -30.25
C THR A 54 -29.06 5.15 -31.43
N ARG A 55 -29.61 4.64 -32.54
CA ARG A 55 -28.84 4.37 -33.77
C ARG A 55 -28.26 5.62 -34.42
N LEU A 56 -28.95 6.76 -34.32
CA LEU A 56 -28.41 8.03 -34.79
C LEU A 56 -27.23 8.49 -33.92
N LEU A 57 -27.35 8.35 -32.60
CA LEU A 57 -26.29 8.68 -31.66
C LEU A 57 -25.05 7.81 -31.87
N GLU A 58 -25.22 6.51 -32.14
CA GLU A 58 -24.12 5.59 -32.47
C GLU A 58 -23.33 5.97 -33.71
N LYS A 59 -23.96 6.66 -34.68
CA LYS A 59 -23.31 7.15 -35.90
C LYS A 59 -22.59 8.48 -35.72
N THR A 60 -22.81 9.15 -34.59
CA THR A 60 -22.10 10.40 -34.30
C THR A 60 -20.63 10.08 -34.04
N GLU A 61 -19.74 10.94 -34.52
CA GLU A 61 -18.30 10.83 -34.30
C GLU A 61 -18.04 10.68 -32.80
N LYS A 62 -17.40 9.56 -32.43
CA LYS A 62 -17.02 9.33 -31.05
C LYS A 62 -16.02 10.43 -30.68
N ALA A 63 -16.28 11.12 -29.58
CA ALA A 63 -15.34 12.11 -29.08
C ALA A 63 -13.96 11.47 -28.92
N ASP A 64 -12.97 12.01 -29.62
CA ASP A 64 -11.60 11.55 -29.48
C ASP A 64 -11.13 11.80 -28.04
N LEU A 65 -10.50 10.78 -27.47
CA LEU A 65 -9.84 10.92 -26.18
C LEU A 65 -8.65 11.86 -26.38
N SER A 66 -8.51 12.86 -25.50
CA SER A 66 -7.34 13.74 -25.55
C SER A 66 -6.05 12.90 -25.49
N GLU A 67 -5.03 13.27 -26.26
CA GLU A 67 -3.76 12.54 -26.41
C GLU A 67 -3.08 12.15 -25.09
N HIS A 68 -3.32 12.90 -24.00
CA HIS A 68 -2.72 12.66 -22.68
C HIS A 68 -3.68 12.09 -21.63
N PHE A 69 -4.91 11.71 -22.02
CA PHE A 69 -5.92 11.19 -21.10
C PHE A 69 -5.41 9.94 -20.37
N GLU A 70 -4.87 8.99 -21.13
CA GLU A 70 -4.36 7.73 -20.57
C GLU A 70 -3.20 7.95 -19.60
N LEU A 71 -2.27 8.87 -19.94
CA LEU A 71 -1.15 9.21 -19.08
C LEU A 71 -1.64 9.82 -17.76
N LYS A 72 -2.63 10.70 -17.81
CA LYS A 72 -3.22 11.32 -16.63
C LYS A 72 -3.97 10.30 -15.77
N LEU A 73 -4.69 9.37 -16.40
CA LEU A 73 -5.40 8.29 -15.73
C LEU A 73 -4.43 7.32 -15.03
N ARG A 74 -3.42 6.84 -15.74
CA ARG A 74 -2.38 5.95 -15.19
C ARG A 74 -1.65 6.59 -14.01
N LYS A 75 -1.30 7.88 -14.11
CA LYS A 75 -0.69 8.62 -13.00
C LYS A 75 -1.58 8.66 -11.76
N ARG A 76 -2.89 8.87 -11.92
CA ARG A 76 -3.84 8.88 -10.79
C ARG A 76 -3.98 7.51 -10.13
N LEU A 77 -4.15 6.46 -10.94
CA LEU A 77 -4.25 5.07 -10.45
C LEU A 77 -2.96 4.61 -9.75
N ALA A 78 -1.78 5.02 -10.24
CA ALA A 78 -0.51 4.70 -9.62
C ALA A 78 -0.33 5.41 -8.26
N LYS A 79 -0.69 6.69 -8.18
CA LYS A 79 -0.60 7.49 -6.94
C LYS A 79 -1.44 6.88 -5.82
N GLU A 80 -2.65 6.41 -6.13
CA GLU A 80 -3.56 5.78 -5.18
C GLU A 80 -2.99 4.48 -4.58
N LYS A 81 -2.30 3.67 -5.38
CA LYS A 81 -1.68 2.42 -4.91
C LYS A 81 -0.41 2.64 -4.07
N THR A 82 0.32 3.73 -4.28
CA THR A 82 1.63 3.95 -3.64
C THR A 82 1.56 4.49 -2.21
N ASP A 83 0.44 5.07 -1.79
CA ASP A 83 0.34 5.72 -0.47
C ASP A 83 0.41 4.71 0.70
N SER A 84 0.06 3.45 0.46
CA SER A 84 0.14 2.37 1.47
C SER A 84 1.57 1.84 1.69
N GLY A 85 2.45 1.91 0.70
CA GLY A 85 3.81 1.37 0.77
C GLY A 85 4.82 2.27 1.51
N ILE A 86 4.55 3.58 1.55
CA ILE A 86 5.44 4.56 2.19
C ILE A 86 5.45 4.40 3.72
N VAL A 87 4.29 4.09 4.32
CA VAL A 87 4.16 3.86 5.76
C VAL A 87 4.89 2.58 6.19
N PHE A 88 4.71 1.49 5.44
CA PHE A 88 5.39 0.20 5.69
C PHE A 88 6.92 0.37 5.65
N ARG A 89 7.44 1.06 4.63
CA ARG A 89 8.88 1.27 4.45
C ARG A 89 9.50 2.18 5.52
N ARG A 90 8.76 3.18 6.03
CA ARG A 90 9.26 4.11 7.06
C ARG A 90 9.24 3.54 8.48
N VAL A 91 8.34 2.60 8.79
CA VAL A 91 8.17 2.08 10.16
C VAL A 91 8.79 0.70 10.33
N LEU A 92 8.61 -0.23 9.38
CA LEU A 92 9.01 -1.63 9.59
C LEU A 92 10.49 -1.90 9.31
N ILE A 93 11.14 -1.13 8.43
CA ILE A 93 12.57 -1.25 8.18
C ILE A 93 13.41 -0.88 9.41
N PRO A 94 13.24 0.30 10.06
CA PRO A 94 14.03 0.63 11.24
C PRO A 94 13.71 -0.29 12.44
N LEU A 95 12.44 -0.69 12.61
CA LEU A 95 12.05 -1.60 13.70
C LEU A 95 12.65 -3.00 13.55
N GLY A 96 12.68 -3.53 12.32
CA GLY A 96 13.30 -4.83 12.03
C GLY A 96 14.81 -4.83 12.29
N ALA A 97 15.52 -3.76 11.94
CA ALA A 97 16.96 -3.65 12.18
C ALA A 97 17.29 -3.64 13.68
N VAL A 98 16.51 -2.93 14.49
CA VAL A 98 16.69 -2.90 15.96
C VAL A 98 16.41 -4.28 16.56
N ALA A 99 15.33 -4.94 16.15
CA ALA A 99 14.99 -6.28 16.65
C ALA A 99 16.06 -7.33 16.30
N LEU A 100 16.60 -7.30 15.08
CA LEU A 100 17.71 -8.17 14.68
C LEU A 100 18.98 -7.89 15.48
N GLY A 101 19.30 -6.62 15.76
CA GLY A 101 20.44 -6.26 16.60
C GLY A 101 20.31 -6.79 18.03
N ILE A 102 19.12 -6.64 18.64
CA ILE A 102 18.84 -7.19 19.98
C ILE A 102 18.94 -8.72 19.96
N PHE A 103 18.37 -9.38 18.96
CA PHE A 103 18.44 -10.84 18.82
C PHE A 103 19.88 -11.34 18.67
N ALA A 104 20.72 -10.64 17.90
CA ALA A 104 22.14 -10.97 17.74
C ALA A 104 22.93 -10.83 19.05
N LEU A 105 22.62 -9.82 19.88
CA LEU A 105 23.26 -9.66 21.19
C LEU A 105 22.87 -10.77 22.16
N PHE A 106 21.60 -11.15 22.21
CA PHE A 106 21.12 -12.23 23.08
C PHE A 106 21.64 -13.60 22.63
N SER A 107 21.60 -13.90 21.34
CA SER A 107 22.09 -15.17 20.79
C SER A 107 23.62 -15.27 20.84
N GLY A 108 24.33 -14.17 20.61
CA GLY A 108 25.79 -14.09 20.71
C GLY A 108 26.32 -14.37 22.12
N GLY A 109 25.61 -13.95 23.17
CA GLY A 109 26.02 -14.22 24.56
C GLY A 109 25.93 -15.70 24.96
N ILE A 110 24.93 -16.42 24.47
CA ILE A 110 24.70 -17.83 24.80
C ILE A 110 25.59 -18.73 23.94
N ILE A 111 25.62 -18.50 22.62
CA ILE A 111 26.38 -19.33 21.67
C ILE A 111 27.87 -18.99 21.76
N GLY A 112 28.22 -17.73 21.99
CA GLY A 112 29.61 -17.28 22.11
C GLY A 112 30.36 -17.90 23.28
N LYS A 113 29.69 -18.23 24.39
CA LYS A 113 30.33 -18.87 25.54
C LYS A 113 30.80 -20.30 25.24
N GLU A 114 29.96 -21.08 24.55
CA GLU A 114 30.32 -22.44 24.15
C GLU A 114 31.29 -22.46 22.97
N ALA A 115 31.12 -21.55 22.00
CA ALA A 115 32.06 -21.39 20.89
C ALA A 115 33.44 -20.89 21.35
N TYR A 116 33.50 -19.97 22.32
CA TYR A 116 34.75 -19.51 22.92
C TYR A 116 35.47 -20.66 23.62
N LYS A 117 34.77 -21.49 24.40
CA LYS A 117 35.35 -22.65 25.09
C LYS A 117 35.87 -23.72 24.12
N PHE A 118 35.24 -23.86 22.97
CA PHE A 118 35.67 -24.77 21.90
C PHE A 118 36.87 -24.21 21.10
N LEU A 119 36.88 -22.91 20.80
CA LEU A 119 37.97 -22.24 20.08
C LEU A 119 39.21 -22.00 20.96
N SER A 120 39.01 -21.68 22.24
CA SER A 120 40.09 -21.47 23.21
C SER A 120 40.57 -22.81 23.79
N GLY A 121 40.73 -23.84 22.95
CA GLY A 121 41.29 -25.16 23.30
C GLY A 121 42.75 -25.10 23.76
N VAL A 122 43.01 -24.35 24.83
CA VAL A 122 44.27 -24.17 25.53
C VAL A 122 43.99 -24.39 27.01
N ASN A 123 44.76 -25.31 27.59
CA ASN A 123 44.68 -25.74 28.98
C ASN A 123 44.59 -24.55 29.95
N SER A 124 43.61 -24.60 30.84
CA SER A 124 43.49 -23.75 32.04
C SER A 124 44.58 -24.11 33.08
N LYS A 125 45.85 -23.93 32.71
CA LYS A 125 46.95 -23.80 33.66
C LYS A 125 47.87 -22.71 33.14
N GLN A 126 47.98 -21.65 33.94
CA GLN A 126 49.00 -20.59 33.87
C GLN A 126 48.78 -19.51 32.79
N THR A 127 48.28 -18.35 33.22
CA THR A 127 49.00 -17.05 33.14
C THR A 127 48.15 -15.93 33.75
N ASN A 128 48.35 -15.64 35.04
CA ASN A 128 48.25 -14.28 35.55
C ASN A 128 49.47 -13.53 35.03
N ALA A 129 49.46 -13.09 33.78
CA ALA A 129 50.58 -12.34 33.20
C ALA A 129 50.12 -11.47 32.03
N SER A 130 49.06 -10.67 32.23
CA SER A 130 48.71 -9.58 31.30
C SER A 130 47.94 -8.47 32.01
N PHE A 131 48.39 -8.06 33.20
CA PHE A 131 48.00 -6.79 33.82
C PHE A 131 49.18 -5.81 33.92
N LEU A 132 50.36 -6.18 33.42
CA LEU A 132 51.58 -5.38 33.47
C LEU A 132 51.94 -4.78 32.11
N ALA A 133 50.97 -4.12 31.46
CA ALA A 133 51.21 -3.35 30.23
C ALA A 133 50.66 -1.91 30.33
N VAL A 134 50.61 -1.36 31.55
CA VAL A 134 50.19 0.04 31.80
C VAL A 134 51.31 0.88 32.45
N ASN A 135 52.44 0.28 32.85
CA ASN A 135 53.51 0.98 33.58
C ASN A 135 54.68 1.51 32.74
N GLU A 136 54.69 1.37 31.41
CA GLU A 136 55.78 1.93 30.59
C GLU A 136 55.60 3.41 30.20
N PHE A 137 54.52 4.08 30.64
CA PHE A 137 54.28 5.49 30.28
C PHE A 137 54.87 6.54 31.25
N PHE A 138 55.59 6.12 32.29
CA PHE A 138 56.19 7.02 33.28
C PHE A 138 57.72 6.99 33.31
N ASP A 139 58.37 7.07 32.14
CA ASP A 139 59.76 7.54 32.07
C ASP A 139 59.75 9.06 31.85
N HIS A 140 59.80 9.81 32.95
CA HIS A 140 59.98 11.26 32.90
C HIS A 140 61.48 11.56 32.66
N PRO A 141 61.85 12.29 31.58
CA PRO A 141 63.22 12.72 31.39
C PRO A 141 63.63 13.73 32.48
N LYS A 142 64.87 13.63 32.96
CA LYS A 142 65.46 14.53 33.98
C LYS A 142 65.48 15.97 33.44
N GLY A 143 64.92 16.92 34.20
CA GLY A 143 64.74 18.33 33.83
C GLY A 143 63.28 18.84 33.79
N SER A 144 62.33 18.13 34.40
CA SER A 144 60.91 18.51 34.44
C SER A 144 60.64 19.70 35.37
N ILE A 145 59.67 20.53 34.96
CA ILE A 145 59.23 21.80 35.59
C ILE A 145 58.89 21.66 37.09
N SER A 146 58.59 20.44 37.56
CA SER A 146 58.34 20.14 38.97
C SER A 146 59.53 20.39 39.90
N GLU A 147 60.77 20.36 39.40
CA GLU A 147 61.98 20.61 40.21
C GLU A 147 62.18 22.13 40.44
N ILE A 148 61.84 22.96 39.46
CA ILE A 148 61.96 24.43 39.55
C ILE A 148 60.91 25.02 40.51
N VAL A 149 59.72 24.41 40.59
CA VAL A 149 58.64 24.88 41.46
C VAL A 149 58.96 24.66 42.96
N LEU A 150 59.75 23.64 43.29
CA LEU A 150 60.14 23.38 44.68
C LEU A 150 61.26 24.31 45.18
N GLU A 151 62.16 24.79 44.31
CA GLU A 151 63.23 25.71 44.71
C GLU A 151 62.76 27.17 44.93
N VAL A 152 61.68 27.59 44.26
CA VAL A 152 61.10 28.93 44.41
C VAL A 152 60.26 29.07 45.69
N THR A 153 59.83 27.97 46.29
CA THR A 153 58.91 27.98 47.45
C THR A 153 59.63 27.98 48.80
N GLU A 154 60.97 27.83 48.83
CA GLU A 154 61.79 27.84 50.06
C GLU A 154 62.76 29.05 50.16
N ARG A 155 62.40 30.22 49.61
CA ARG A 155 63.02 31.51 49.97
C ARG A 155 62.04 32.51 50.54
#